data_AF-A0A4R1NRS9-F1
#
_entry.id   AF-A0A4R1NRS9-F1
#
_cell.length_a   1.000
_cell.length_b   1.000
_cell.length_c   1.000
_cell.angle_alpha   90.00
_cell.angle_beta   90.00
_cell.angle_gamma   90.00
#
_symmetry.space_group_name_H-M   'P 1'
#
loop_
_entity.id
_entity.type
_entity.pdbx_description
1 polymer ?
#
loop_
_entity_poly.entity_id
_entity_poly.type
_entity_poly.pdbx_seq_one_letter_code
_entity_poly.pdbx_strand_id
1 'polypeptide(L)'
;MFTAHAAAVAKLRQQASLANCLQVFPRTSLFSPGDSYSGSRIIALPYSTDNTRDLFQAAIGGLRALYRPGPAYAKAGVVLSQFVERSAITGDLFAPKPRSNSESLMRGDAFPA
;
A
#
# COMPACT_ATOMS: atom_id res chain seq x y z
N MET A 1 -12.18 -2.81 -6.21
CA MET A 1 -10.74 -2.61 -6.43
C MET A 1 -9.96 -2.32 -5.14
N PHE A 2 -10.56 -1.69 -4.13
CA PHE A 2 -9.88 -1.31 -2.87
C PHE A 2 -9.76 -2.42 -1.81
N THR A 3 -10.43 -3.55 -1.98
CA THR A 3 -10.48 -4.65 -0.98
C THR A 3 -9.15 -5.37 -0.78
N ALA A 4 -8.32 -5.50 -1.83
CA ALA A 4 -7.03 -6.18 -1.73
C ALA A 4 -6.01 -5.44 -0.85
N HIS A 5 -6.11 -4.11 -0.79
CA HIS A 5 -5.27 -3.27 0.07
C HIS A 5 -5.56 -3.51 1.54
N ALA A 6 -6.83 -3.52 1.93
CA ALA A 6 -7.25 -3.77 3.30
C ALA A 6 -6.80 -5.15 3.80
N ALA A 7 -6.94 -6.18 2.96
CA ALA A 7 -6.49 -7.53 3.31
C ALA A 7 -4.96 -7.64 3.46
N ALA A 8 -4.18 -6.96 2.62
CA ALA A 8 -2.72 -6.94 2.74
C ALA A 8 -2.26 -6.26 4.04
N VAL A 9 -2.90 -5.14 4.40
CA VAL A 9 -2.60 -4.43 5.65
C VAL A 9 -3.04 -5.22 6.88
N ALA A 10 -4.19 -5.90 6.82
CA ALA A 10 -4.65 -6.77 7.89
C ALA A 10 -3.67 -7.93 8.13
N LYS A 11 -3.13 -8.53 7.06
CA LYS A 11 -2.08 -9.58 7.18
C LYS A 11 -0.80 -9.05 7.81
N LEU A 12 -0.36 -7.84 7.44
CA LEU A 12 0.79 -7.20 8.08
C LEU A 12 0.60 -7.04 9.59
N ARG A 13 -0.59 -6.61 10.01
CA ARG A 13 -0.92 -6.47 11.45
C ARG A 13 -0.94 -7.81 12.17
N GLN A 14 -1.53 -8.85 11.57
CA GLN A 14 -1.51 -10.20 12.13
C GLN A 14 -0.08 -10.72 12.32
N GLN A 15 0.82 -10.39 11.40
CA GLN A 15 2.23 -10.77 11.45
C GLN A 15 3.11 -9.79 12.24
N ALA A 16 2.52 -8.82 12.95
CA ALA A 16 3.23 -7.77 13.70
C ALA A 16 4.38 -7.10 12.91
N SER A 17 4.20 -6.98 11.60
CA SER A 17 5.22 -6.52 10.65
C SER A 17 4.81 -5.19 10.03
N LEU A 18 5.80 -4.34 9.77
CA LEU A 18 5.64 -3.01 9.20
C LEU A 18 6.23 -2.99 7.79
N ALA A 19 5.58 -2.32 6.85
CA ALA A 19 6.08 -2.21 5.49
C ALA A 19 6.87 -0.90 5.29
N ASN A 20 8.01 -0.98 4.59
CA ASN A 20 8.80 0.20 4.19
C ASN A 20 8.61 0.56 2.72
N CYS A 21 8.16 -0.37 1.90
CA CYS A 21 7.97 -0.16 0.48
C CYS A 21 6.59 -0.62 0.05
N LEU A 22 6.03 0.13 -0.90
CA LEU A 22 4.76 -0.16 -1.55
C LEU A 22 4.97 -0.09 -3.06
N GLN A 23 4.61 -1.16 -3.77
CA GLN A 23 4.63 -1.20 -5.22
C GLN A 23 3.20 -1.24 -5.76
N VAL A 24 2.87 -0.31 -6.64
CA VAL A 24 1.61 -0.31 -7.40
C VAL A 24 1.86 -0.83 -8.80
N PHE A 25 0.92 -1.62 -9.32
CA PHE A 25 1.00 -2.15 -10.67
C PHE A 25 -0.37 -2.12 -11.37
N PRO A 26 -0.69 -1.07 -12.13
CA PRO A 26 -1.84 -1.05 -13.01
C PRO A 26 -1.59 -1.88 -14.28
N ARG A 27 -2.63 -2.59 -14.72
CA ARG A 27 -2.65 -3.38 -15.95
C ARG A 27 -3.99 -3.19 -16.68
N THR A 28 -3.94 -3.02 -17.98
CA THR A 28 -5.12 -3.05 -18.87
C THR A 28 -5.59 -4.47 -19.13
N SER A 29 -6.83 -4.60 -19.59
CA SER A 29 -7.31 -5.91 -20.05
C SER A 29 -6.60 -6.29 -21.35
N LEU A 30 -6.20 -7.55 -21.48
CA LEU A 30 -5.72 -8.10 -22.75
C LEU A 30 -6.85 -8.23 -23.79
N PHE A 31 -8.11 -8.15 -23.35
CA PHE A 31 -9.30 -8.29 -24.19
C PHE A 31 -9.94 -6.96 -24.60
N SER A 32 -9.38 -5.81 -24.17
CA SER A 32 -9.91 -4.51 -24.58
C SER A 32 -9.38 -4.12 -25.96
N PRO A 33 -10.24 -3.65 -26.89
CA PRO A 33 -9.78 -3.05 -28.15
C PRO A 33 -9.15 -1.69 -27.83
N GLY A 34 -7.82 -1.67 -27.67
CA GLY A 34 -7.03 -0.48 -27.35
C GLY A 34 -5.60 -0.83 -26.97
N ASP A 35 -4.79 0.19 -26.65
CA ASP A 35 -3.39 -0.01 -26.28
C ASP A 35 -3.25 -0.78 -24.97
N SER A 36 -2.49 -1.87 -25.01
CA SER A 36 -2.12 -2.63 -23.82
C SER A 36 -1.11 -1.83 -23.01
N TYR A 37 -1.47 -1.51 -21.77
CA TYR A 37 -0.61 -0.78 -20.84
C TYR A 37 -0.41 -1.59 -19.55
N SER A 38 0.86 -1.80 -19.22
CA SER A 38 1.30 -2.37 -17.95
C SER A 38 2.36 -1.45 -17.36
N GLY A 39 2.09 -0.91 -16.18
CA GLY A 39 3.04 -0.07 -15.44
C GLY A 39 3.33 -0.68 -14.07
N SER A 40 4.49 -0.37 -13.52
CA SER A 40 4.78 -0.62 -12.12
C SER A 40 5.58 0.55 -11.55
N ARG A 41 5.33 0.86 -10.27
CA ARG A 41 6.09 1.88 -9.56
C ARG A 41 6.25 1.47 -8.12
N ILE A 42 7.50 1.50 -7.66
CA ILE A 42 7.88 1.28 -6.27
C ILE A 42 7.91 2.65 -5.58
N ILE A 43 7.33 2.70 -4.39
CA ILE A 43 7.20 3.88 -3.54
C ILE A 43 7.83 3.51 -2.21
N ALA A 44 8.93 4.18 -1.87
CA ALA A 44 9.49 4.10 -0.53
C ALA A 44 8.61 4.91 0.41
N LEU A 45 8.22 4.31 1.53
CA LEU A 45 7.48 4.98 2.58
C LEU A 45 8.47 5.78 3.44
N PRO A 46 8.07 6.96 3.94
CA PRO A 46 8.94 7.80 4.77
C PRO A 46 9.26 7.17 6.13
N TYR A 47 8.46 6.18 6.55
CA TYR A 47 8.66 5.40 7.78
C TYR A 47 7.99 4.03 7.61
N SER A 48 8.46 3.04 8.37
CA SER A 48 7.85 1.72 8.47
C SER A 48 6.43 1.83 9.03
N THR A 49 5.42 1.36 8.29
CA THR A 49 4.03 1.49 8.75
C THR A 49 3.13 0.33 8.35
N ASP A 50 2.17 0.02 9.22
CA ASP A 50 1.01 -0.84 9.02
C ASP A 50 -0.31 -0.02 8.96
N ASN A 51 -0.19 1.31 8.77
CA ASN A 51 -1.33 2.20 8.69
C ASN A 51 -1.99 2.11 7.32
N THR A 52 -3.23 1.62 7.28
CA THR A 52 -4.01 1.51 6.04
C THR A 52 -4.10 2.85 5.31
N ARG A 53 -4.24 3.96 6.03
CA ARG A 53 -4.41 5.30 5.44
C ARG A 53 -3.12 5.81 4.80
N ASP A 54 -1.98 5.64 5.46
CA ASP A 54 -0.70 6.10 4.92
C ASP A 54 -0.31 5.26 3.69
N LEU A 55 -0.51 3.93 3.78
CA LEU A 55 -0.31 3.03 2.64
C LEU A 55 -1.28 3.33 1.48
N PHE A 56 -2.52 3.71 1.79
CA PHE A 56 -3.52 4.06 0.78
C PHE A 56 -3.15 5.36 0.06
N GLN A 57 -2.72 6.39 0.79
CA GLN A 57 -2.27 7.65 0.21
C GLN A 57 -1.04 7.44 -0.67
N ALA A 58 -0.07 6.63 -0.23
CA ALA A 58 1.07 6.25 -1.05
C ALA A 58 0.63 5.53 -2.32
N ALA A 59 -0.27 4.54 -2.23
CA ALA A 59 -0.78 3.80 -3.38
C ALA A 59 -1.50 4.71 -4.40
N ILE A 60 -2.35 5.63 -3.94
CA ILE A 60 -3.02 6.61 -4.82
C ILE A 60 -2.00 7.53 -5.48
N GLY A 61 -1.01 8.02 -4.73
CA GLY A 61 0.06 8.86 -5.27
C GLY A 61 0.83 8.17 -6.39
N GLY A 62 1.20 6.90 -6.18
CA GLY A 62 1.88 6.09 -7.21
C GLY A 62 1.00 5.78 -8.41
N LEU A 63 -0.27 5.46 -8.17
CA LEU A 63 -1.22 5.17 -9.25
C LEU A 63 -1.45 6.42 -10.11
N ARG A 64 -1.58 7.61 -9.49
CA ARG A 64 -1.72 8.87 -10.21
C ARG A 64 -0.50 9.19 -11.08
N ALA A 65 0.70 8.85 -10.61
CA ALA A 65 1.93 9.01 -11.38
C ALA A 65 2.04 8.04 -12.58
N LEU A 66 1.42 6.87 -12.49
CA LEU A 66 1.37 5.87 -13.58
C LEU A 66 0.13 6.03 -14.48
N TYR A 67 -0.85 6.81 -14.05
CA TYR A 67 -2.10 6.96 -14.76
C TYR A 67 -1.86 7.69 -16.08
N ARG A 68 -2.32 7.08 -17.17
CA ARG A 68 -2.34 7.66 -18.51
C ARG A 68 -3.79 7.70 -18.98
N PRO A 69 -4.25 8.83 -19.55
CA PRO A 69 -5.55 8.87 -20.19
C PRO A 69 -5.53 8.01 -21.47
N GLY A 70 -6.62 7.29 -21.73
CA GLY A 70 -6.78 6.45 -22.93
C GLY A 70 -6.94 4.96 -22.63
N PRO A 71 -5.95 4.27 -22.00
CA PRO A 71 -6.02 2.84 -21.76
C PRO A 71 -7.16 2.44 -20.81
N ALA A 72 -7.89 1.38 -21.14
CA ALA A 72 -8.88 0.78 -20.27
C ALA A 72 -8.21 -0.08 -19.20
N TYR A 73 -7.94 0.52 -18.04
CA TYR A 73 -7.40 -0.18 -16.88
C TYR A 73 -8.40 -1.23 -16.37
N ALA A 74 -7.98 -2.49 -16.33
CA ALA A 74 -8.82 -3.60 -15.89
C ALA A 74 -8.49 -4.07 -14.48
N LYS A 75 -7.22 -3.93 -14.08
CA LYS A 75 -6.76 -4.33 -12.75
C LYS A 75 -5.63 -3.42 -12.30
N ALA A 76 -5.55 -3.23 -10.99
CA ALA A 76 -4.39 -2.67 -10.33
C ALA A 76 -4.24 -3.43 -9.02
N GLY A 77 -3.01 -3.77 -8.71
CA GLY A 77 -2.67 -4.37 -7.44
C GLY A 77 -1.64 -3.54 -6.69
N VAL A 78 -1.50 -3.90 -5.42
CA VAL A 78 -0.53 -3.32 -4.50
C VAL A 78 0.27 -4.48 -3.90
N VAL A 79 1.59 -4.36 -3.91
CA VAL A 79 2.50 -5.26 -3.20
C VAL A 79 3.16 -4.46 -2.09
N LEU A 80 3.13 -4.98 -0.88
CA LEU A 80 3.89 -4.44 0.24
C LEU A 80 5.19 -5.23 0.33
N SER A 81 6.30 -4.54 0.58
CA SER A 81 7.63 -5.16 0.63
C SER A 81 8.55 -4.41 1.60
N GLN A 82 9.74 -4.96 1.82
CA GLN A 82 10.68 -4.47 2.83
C GLN A 82 10.02 -4.45 4.22
N PHE A 83 9.62 -5.64 4.66
CA PHE A 83 8.98 -5.80 5.97
C PHE A 83 10.02 -5.72 7.07
N VAL A 84 9.69 -4.96 8.11
CA VAL A 84 10.49 -4.84 9.33
C VAL A 84 9.63 -5.31 10.50
N GLU A 85 10.21 -6.11 11.37
CA GLU A 85 9.52 -6.55 12.58
C GLU A 85 9.29 -5.35 13.51
N ARG A 86 8.08 -5.20 14.06
CA ARG A 86 7.76 -4.08 14.95
C ARG A 86 8.67 -4.04 16.19
N SER A 87 9.16 -5.19 16.65
CA SER A 87 10.10 -5.33 17.77
C SER A 87 11.52 -4.83 17.44
N ALA A 88 11.92 -4.88 16.17
CA ALA A 88 13.26 -4.53 15.70
C ALA A 88 13.41 -3.02 15.39
N ILE A 89 12.31 -2.25 15.42
CA ILE A 89 12.37 -0.81 15.19
C ILE A 89 12.77 -0.11 16.49
N THR A 90 14.05 0.25 16.57
CA THR A 90 14.49 1.31 17.46
C THR A 90 13.90 2.62 16.94
N GLY A 91 13.14 3.34 17.77
CA GLY A 91 12.52 4.61 17.37
C GLY A 91 13.57 5.56 16.83
N ASP A 92 13.49 5.86 15.53
CA ASP A 92 14.37 6.82 14.89
C ASP A 92 14.00 8.22 15.40
N LEU A 93 14.95 8.87 16.07
CA LEU A 93 14.83 10.22 16.62
C LEU A 93 14.48 11.27 15.56
N PHE A 94 14.83 11.00 14.30
CA PHE A 94 14.65 11.92 13.18
C PHE A 94 13.54 11.49 12.22
N ALA A 95 12.92 10.32 12.43
CA ALA A 95 11.80 9.91 11.60
C ALA A 95 10.56 10.80 11.87
N PRO A 96 9.81 11.17 10.82
CA PRO A 96 8.55 11.88 11.00
C PRO A 96 7.61 11.05 11.88
N LYS A 97 7.10 11.69 12.95
CA LYS A 97 6.25 11.03 13.93
C LYS A 97 5.01 10.43 13.26
N PRO A 98 4.65 9.17 13.55
CA PRO A 98 3.41 8.57 13.07
C PRO A 98 2.21 9.44 13.45
N ARG A 99 1.18 9.47 12.61
CA ARG A 99 -0.05 10.23 12.86
C ARG A 99 -0.63 9.92 14.25
N SER A 100 -1.00 10.96 15.01
CA SER A 100 -1.70 10.83 16.28
C SER A 100 -3.03 10.09 16.10
N ASN A 101 -3.40 9.24 17.08
CA ASN A 101 -4.60 8.40 17.10
C ASN A 101 -4.66 7.27 16.04
N SER A 102 -3.56 6.95 15.38
CA SER A 102 -3.47 5.84 14.43
C SER A 102 -3.86 4.49 15.06
N GLU A 103 -3.29 4.16 16.23
CA GLU A 103 -3.54 2.87 16.91
C GLU A 103 -5.01 2.67 17.31
N SER A 104 -5.66 3.71 17.83
CA SER A 104 -7.06 3.61 18.28
C SER A 104 -8.02 3.34 17.12
N LEU A 105 -7.72 3.85 15.92
CA LEU A 105 -8.54 3.67 14.73
C LEU A 105 -8.34 2.28 14.11
N MET A 106 -7.12 1.74 14.20
CA MET A 106 -6.75 0.46 13.59
C MET A 106 -7.23 -0.75 14.38
N ARG A 107 -7.54 -0.56 15.67
CA ARG A 107 -8.11 -1.60 16.54
C ARG A 107 -9.49 -2.08 16.05
N GLY A 108 -10.21 -1.25 15.28
CA GLY A 108 -11.53 -1.58 14.72
C GLY A 108 -11.51 -2.33 13.38
N ASP A 109 -10.37 -2.46 12.72
CA ASP A 109 -10.26 -3.10 11.39
C ASP A 109 -10.04 -4.63 11.46
N ALA A 110 -10.22 -5.25 12.62
CA ALA A 110 -10.04 -6.70 12.78
C ALA A 110 -11.14 -7.43 12.00
N PHE A 111 -10.80 -7.96 10.83
CA PHE A 111 -11.69 -8.84 10.07
C PHE A 111 -11.88 -10.14 10.87
N PRO A 112 -13.12 -10.59 11.11
CA PRO A 112 -13.34 -11.89 11.74
C PRO A 112 -12.74 -12.98 10.84
N ALA A 113 -12.12 -13.97 11.50
CA ALA A 113 -11.45 -15.11 10.87
C ALA A 113 -12.37 -15.92 9.96
#